data_AF-A0A349M0Y6-F1
#
_entry.id   AF-A0A349M0Y6-F1
#
_cell.length_a   1.000
_cell.length_b   1.000
_cell.length_c   1.000
_cell.angle_alpha   90.00
_cell.angle_beta   90.00
_cell.angle_gamma   90.00
#
_symmetry.space_group_name_H-M   'P 1'
#
loop_
_entity.id
_entity.type
_entity.pdbx_description
1 polymer ?
#
loop_
_entity_poly.entity_id
_entity_poly.type
_entity_poly.pdbx_seq_one_letter_code
_entity_poly.pdbx_strand_id
1 'polypeptide(L)'
;FDVAIIDEASQITIPAILGALRLVKRFILVGDEKQLPPLVLSKEAAEKGLATSLFSYLKQCDDDYMNGGSEAESACVSLRVQYRMNRWISNFSSKVFYEDTLEAA
;
A
#
# COMPACT_ATOMS: atom_id res chain seq x y z
N PHE A 1 8.13 -15.40 -15.52
CA PHE A 1 8.09 -13.99 -15.96
C PHE A 1 9.21 -13.23 -15.26
N ASP A 2 9.65 -12.09 -15.78
CA ASP A 2 10.72 -11.32 -15.12
C ASP A 2 10.19 -10.32 -14.08
N VAL A 3 9.01 -9.73 -14.33
CA VAL A 3 8.38 -8.74 -13.44
C VAL A 3 6.87 -9.00 -13.37
N ALA A 4 6.27 -8.87 -12.19
CA ALA A 4 4.82 -8.72 -12.02
C ALA A 4 4.47 -7.30 -11.56
N ILE A 5 3.38 -6.74 -12.06
CA ILE A 5 2.77 -5.52 -11.53
C ILE A 5 1.42 -5.92 -10.98
N ILE A 6 1.18 -5.67 -9.71
CA ILE A 6 -0.08 -5.98 -9.04
C ILE A 6 -0.73 -4.67 -8.64
N ASP A 7 -1.84 -4.36 -9.30
CA ASP A 7 -2.69 -3.22 -8.96
C ASP A 7 -3.65 -3.56 -7.83
N GLU A 8 -4.08 -2.55 -7.08
CA GLU A 8 -4.93 -2.69 -5.87
C GLU A 8 -4.38 -3.71 -4.85
N ALA A 9 -3.05 -3.79 -4.73
CA ALA A 9 -2.38 -4.79 -3.90
C ALA A 9 -2.69 -4.63 -2.40
N SER A 10 -3.10 -3.44 -1.95
CA SER A 10 -3.55 -3.20 -0.57
C SER A 10 -4.86 -3.91 -0.24
N GLN A 11 -5.62 -4.36 -1.23
CA GLN A 11 -6.91 -5.06 -1.07
C GLN A 11 -6.79 -6.59 -1.18
N ILE A 12 -5.58 -7.12 -1.41
CA ILE A 12 -5.34 -8.55 -1.65
C ILE A 12 -4.71 -9.20 -0.40
N THR A 13 -5.25 -10.34 0.02
CA THR A 13 -4.67 -11.12 1.12
C THR A 13 -3.31 -11.70 0.73
N ILE A 14 -2.42 -11.86 1.71
CA ILE A 14 -1.09 -12.44 1.48
C ILE A 14 -1.16 -13.81 0.74
N PRO A 15 -2.03 -14.77 1.13
CA PRO A 15 -2.10 -16.05 0.42
C PRO A 15 -2.49 -15.91 -1.05
N ALA A 16 -3.37 -14.97 -1.39
CA ALA A 16 -3.83 -14.77 -2.76
C ALA A 16 -2.72 -14.22 -3.67
N ILE A 17 -1.95 -13.24 -3.20
CA ILE A 17 -0.90 -12.60 -4.01
C ILE A 17 0.33 -13.50 -4.20
N LEU A 18 0.65 -14.36 -3.22
CA LEU A 18 1.82 -15.25 -3.25
C LEU A 18 1.82 -16.21 -4.46
N GLY A 19 0.65 -16.59 -4.97
CA GLY A 19 0.52 -17.42 -6.16
C GLY A 19 1.18 -16.78 -7.39
N ALA A 20 1.01 -15.47 -7.57
CA ALA A 20 1.64 -14.73 -8.67
C ALA A 20 3.12 -14.46 -8.39
N LEU A 21 3.46 -14.08 -7.16
CA LEU A 21 4.83 -13.68 -6.80
C LEU A 21 5.85 -14.81 -6.93
N ARG A 22 5.45 -16.08 -6.74
CA ARG A 22 6.37 -17.21 -6.92
C ARG A 22 6.85 -17.42 -8.36
N LEU A 23 6.16 -16.82 -9.35
CA LEU A 23 6.41 -17.04 -10.78
C LEU A 23 7.27 -15.94 -11.42
N VAL A 24 7.69 -14.96 -10.61
CA VAL A 24 8.40 -13.76 -11.07
C VAL A 24 9.69 -13.53 -10.29
N LYS A 25 10.66 -12.84 -10.90
CA LYS A 25 11.92 -12.48 -10.25
C LYS A 25 11.81 -11.18 -9.44
N ARG A 26 10.94 -10.27 -9.88
CA ARG A 26 10.71 -8.94 -9.29
C ARG A 26 9.23 -8.61 -9.35
N PHE A 27 8.78 -7.71 -8.49
CA PHE A 27 7.39 -7.26 -8.49
C PHE A 27 7.29 -5.78 -8.14
N ILE A 28 6.21 -5.15 -8.60
CA ILE A 28 5.78 -3.79 -8.25
C ILE A 28 4.37 -3.92 -7.70
N LEU A 29 4.15 -3.41 -6.49
CA LEU A 29 2.83 -3.36 -5.86
C LEU A 29 2.31 -1.94 -5.94
N VAL A 30 1.13 -1.77 -6.53
CA VAL A 30 0.42 -0.50 -6.57
C VAL A 30 -0.80 -0.63 -5.67
N GLY A 31 -1.00 0.35 -4.80
CA GLY A 31 -2.08 0.33 -3.82
C GLY A 31 -1.96 1.48 -2.84
N ASP A 32 -2.87 1.47 -1.87
CA ASP A 32 -2.98 2.52 -0.86
C ASP A 32 -3.48 1.89 0.45
N GLU A 33 -2.65 1.95 1.49
CA GLU A 33 -2.96 1.41 2.81
C GLU A 33 -3.97 2.24 3.60
N LYS A 34 -4.28 3.47 3.16
CA LYS A 34 -5.32 4.32 3.75
C LYS A 34 -6.72 4.01 3.21
N GLN A 35 -6.82 3.20 2.15
CA GLN A 35 -8.08 2.74 1.58
C GLN A 35 -8.52 1.40 2.20
N LEU A 36 -9.40 0.65 1.52
CA LEU A 36 -9.97 -0.58 2.05
C LEU A 36 -8.90 -1.68 2.19
N PRO A 37 -8.84 -2.39 3.33
CA PRO A 37 -8.02 -3.59 3.47
C PRO A 37 -8.67 -4.80 2.77
N PRO A 38 -7.99 -5.95 2.68
CA PRO A 38 -8.58 -7.19 2.19
C PRO A 38 -9.83 -7.59 2.98
N LEU A 39 -10.90 -7.97 2.27
CA LEU A 39 -12.13 -8.42 2.89
C LEU A 39 -11.97 -9.83 3.48
N VAL A 40 -12.06 -9.93 4.81
CA VAL A 40 -12.01 -11.21 5.53
C VAL A 40 -13.30 -11.40 6.33
N LEU A 41 -14.09 -12.42 5.97
CA LEU A 41 -15.38 -12.68 6.60
C LEU A 41 -15.26 -13.24 8.03
N SER A 42 -14.22 -14.03 8.28
CA SER A 42 -13.96 -14.57 9.62
C SER A 42 -13.26 -13.50 10.46
N LYS A 43 -13.94 -13.03 11.51
CA LYS A 43 -13.36 -12.08 12.48
C LYS A 43 -12.08 -12.61 13.10
N GLU A 44 -12.08 -13.89 13.51
CA GLU A 44 -10.90 -14.54 14.07
C GLU A 44 -9.71 -14.52 13.09
N ALA A 45 -9.96 -14.82 11.81
CA ALA A 45 -8.89 -14.80 10.80
C ALA A 45 -8.38 -13.38 10.53
N ALA A 46 -9.29 -12.39 10.52
CA ALA A 46 -8.94 -10.98 10.35
C ALA A 46 -8.04 -10.51 11.50
N GLU A 47 -8.43 -10.79 12.74
CA GLU A 47 -7.67 -10.46 13.97
C GLU A 47 -6.31 -11.18 14.01
N LYS A 48 -6.23 -12.39 13.44
CA LYS A 48 -4.97 -13.13 13.28
C LYS A 48 -4.09 -12.64 12.12
N GLY A 49 -4.45 -11.52 11.48
CA GLY A 49 -3.62 -10.84 10.48
C GLY A 49 -3.97 -11.11 9.03
N LEU A 50 -5.02 -11.91 8.72
CA LEU A 50 -5.41 -12.14 7.33
C LEU A 50 -5.95 -10.88 6.64
N ALA A 51 -6.39 -9.89 7.43
CA ALA A 51 -6.82 -8.58 6.94
C ALA A 51 -5.64 -7.62 6.69
N THR A 52 -4.40 -8.05 6.91
CA THR A 52 -3.21 -7.27 6.52
C THR A 52 -2.74 -7.73 5.14
N SER A 53 -2.72 -6.80 4.18
CA SER A 53 -2.21 -7.07 2.84
C SER A 53 -0.68 -7.17 2.84
N LEU A 54 -0.11 -7.81 1.81
CA LEU A 54 1.34 -7.82 1.63
C LEU A 54 1.89 -6.40 1.40
N PHE A 55 1.13 -5.55 0.71
CA PHE A 55 1.48 -4.15 0.47
C PHE A 55 1.66 -3.39 1.79
N SER A 56 0.65 -3.44 2.67
CA SER A 56 0.69 -2.75 3.96
C SER A 56 1.80 -3.30 4.86
N TYR A 57 2.01 -4.62 4.84
CA TYR A 57 3.08 -5.26 5.61
C TYR A 57 4.48 -4.81 5.15
N LEU A 58 4.77 -4.87 3.85
CA LEU A 58 6.08 -4.46 3.31
C LEU A 58 6.32 -2.96 3.48
N LYS A 59 5.29 -2.13 3.33
CA LYS A 59 5.39 -0.70 3.60
C LYS A 59 5.79 -0.44 5.06
N GLN A 60 5.14 -1.10 6.02
CA GLN A 60 5.50 -0.96 7.43
C GLN A 60 6.96 -1.38 7.68
N CYS A 61 7.41 -2.48 7.08
CA CYS A 61 8.81 -2.90 7.18
C CYS A 61 9.79 -1.88 6.57
N ASP A 62 9.43 -1.25 5.45
CA ASP A 62 10.22 -0.19 4.82
C ASP A 62 10.27 1.06 5.72
N ASP A 63 9.13 1.51 6.26
CA ASP A 63 9.05 2.63 7.20
C ASP A 63 9.92 2.38 8.45
N ASP A 64 9.82 1.19 9.07
CA ASP A 64 10.63 0.80 10.23
C ASP A 64 12.13 0.78 9.90
N TYR A 65 12.49 0.30 8.71
CA TYR A 65 13.87 0.24 8.23
C TYR A 65 14.46 1.63 7.97
N MET A 66 13.69 2.53 7.37
CA MET A 66 14.10 3.90 7.09
C MET A 66 14.24 4.72 8.37
N ASN A 67 13.32 4.55 9.34
CA ASN A 67 13.39 5.21 10.64
C ASN A 67 14.59 4.74 11.49
N GLY A 68 15.16 3.57 11.20
CA GLY A 68 16.35 3.03 11.85
C GLY A 68 17.67 3.72 11.47
N GLY A 69 17.66 4.74 10.62
CA GLY A 69 18.85 5.49 10.21
C GLY A 69 19.64 4.85 9.06
N SER A 70 19.00 4.01 8.25
CA SER A 70 19.60 3.45 7.05
C SER A 70 19.83 4.53 5.98
N GLU A 71 20.97 4.47 5.27
CA GLU A 71 21.24 5.31 4.09
C GLU A 71 20.63 4.73 2.79
N ALA A 72 19.95 3.59 2.88
CA ALA A 72 19.33 2.96 1.73
C ALA A 72 18.15 3.78 1.20
N GLU A 73 17.87 3.63 -0.10
CA GLU A 73 16.68 4.20 -0.71
C GLU A 73 15.42 3.39 -0.32
N SER A 74 14.35 4.11 0.04
CA SER A 74 13.04 3.50 0.33
C SER A 74 12.48 2.80 -0.91
N ALA A 75 11.88 1.63 -0.70
CA ALA A 75 11.16 0.91 -1.75
C ALA A 75 9.78 1.52 -2.05
N CYS A 76 9.29 2.45 -1.23
CA CYS A 76 7.97 3.05 -1.32
C CYS A 76 8.02 4.41 -2.02
N VAL A 77 7.14 4.60 -3.02
CA VAL A 77 6.99 5.89 -3.71
C VAL A 77 5.52 6.32 -3.67
N SER A 78 5.24 7.44 -2.98
CA SER A 78 3.90 8.01 -2.90
C SER A 78 3.63 8.96 -4.07
N LEU A 79 2.49 8.79 -4.74
CA LEU A 79 2.00 9.72 -5.75
C LEU A 79 1.22 10.86 -5.07
N ARG A 80 1.67 12.10 -5.26
CA ARG A 80 1.16 13.26 -4.50
C ARG A 80 0.21 14.17 -5.27
N VAL A 81 0.20 14.12 -6.60
CA VAL A 81 -0.70 14.96 -7.42
C VAL A 81 -1.93 14.16 -7.81
N GLN A 82 -3.11 14.67 -7.46
CA GLN A 82 -4.40 14.09 -7.82
C GLN A 82 -5.17 14.96 -8.81
N TYR A 83 -5.92 14.31 -9.69
CA TYR A 83 -6.59 14.93 -10.84
C TYR A 83 -8.12 14.74 -10.82
N ARG A 84 -8.71 14.26 -9.71
CA ARG A 84 -10.12 13.89 -9.61
C ARG A 84 -10.95 14.90 -8.83
N MET A 85 -10.55 15.20 -7.61
CA MET A 85 -11.31 16.02 -6.66
C MET A 85 -10.94 17.48 -6.84
N ASN A 86 -11.91 18.38 -6.62
CA ASN A 86 -11.58 19.80 -6.48
C ASN A 86 -10.71 20.04 -5.24
N ARG A 87 -10.06 21.22 -5.19
CA ARG A 87 -9.13 21.60 -4.11
C ARG A 87 -9.74 21.45 -2.71
N TRP A 88 -11.00 21.82 -2.52
CA TRP A 88 -11.64 21.79 -1.20
C TRP A 88 -11.89 20.36 -0.70
N ILE A 89 -12.39 19.48 -1.58
CA ILE A 89 -12.61 18.07 -1.24
C ILE A 89 -11.27 17.36 -1.02
N SER A 90 -10.29 17.60 -1.91
CA SER A 90 -8.95 17.02 -1.81
C SER A 90 -8.24 17.44 -0.52
N ASN A 91 -8.41 18.69 -0.09
CA ASN A 91 -7.75 19.22 1.10
C ASN A 91 -8.17 18.47 2.38
N PHE A 92 -9.44 18.08 2.49
CA PHE A 92 -9.89 17.29 3.63
C PHE A 92 -9.17 15.93 3.67
N SER A 93 -9.17 15.20 2.55
CA SER A 93 -8.50 13.89 2.47
C SER A 93 -6.99 13.99 2.69
N SER A 94 -6.35 15.02 2.12
CA SER A 94 -4.92 15.29 2.28
C SER A 94 -4.55 15.44 3.75
N LYS A 95 -5.29 16.28 4.47
CA LYS A 95 -5.05 16.54 5.90
C LYS A 95 -5.29 15.33 6.79
N VAL A 96 -6.35 14.58 6.52
CA VAL A 96 -6.81 13.50 7.41
C VAL A 96 -5.99 12.21 7.22
N PHE A 97 -5.58 11.90 5.99
CA PHE A 97 -5.00 10.59 5.65
C PHE A 97 -3.55 10.66 5.15
N TYR A 98 -3.12 11.80 4.60
CA TYR A 98 -1.87 11.91 3.84
C TYR A 98 -0.96 13.06 4.31
N GLU A 99 -1.12 13.53 5.56
CA GLU A 99 -0.21 14.52 6.18
C GLU A 99 -0.01 15.79 5.35
N ASP A 100 -1.09 16.29 4.73
CA ASP A 100 -1.08 17.46 3.86
C ASP A 100 -0.17 17.33 2.61
N THR A 101 0.24 16.11 2.23
CA THR A 101 1.12 15.86 1.07
C THR A 101 0.38 15.65 -0.26
N LEU A 102 -0.95 15.51 -0.25
CA LEU A 102 -1.77 15.31 -1.45
C LEU A 102 -2.24 16.66 -2.02
N GLU A 103 -1.92 16.91 -3.29
CA GLU A 103 -2.13 18.17 -4.00
C GLU A 103 -3.11 17.99 -5.16
N ALA A 104 -4.07 18.91 -5.29
CA ALA A 104 -4.97 18.97 -6.44
C ALA A 104 -4.35 19.80 -7.57
N ALA A 105 -4.34 19.26 -8.79
CA ALA A 105 -3.93 19.98 -10.00
C ALA A 105 -4.76 21.27 -10.22
#